data_AF-A0A499UJA4-F1
#
_entry.id   AF-A0A499UJA4-F1
#
_cell.length_a   1.000
_cell.length_b   1.000
_cell.length_c   1.000
_cell.angle_alpha   90.00
_cell.angle_beta   90.00
_cell.angle_gamma   90.00
#
_symmetry.space_group_name_H-M   'P 1'
#
loop_
_entity.id
_entity.type
_entity.pdbx_description
1 polymer ?
#
loop_
_entity_poly.entity_id
_entity_poly.type
_entity_poly.pdbx_seq_one_letter_code
_entity_poly.pdbx_strand_id
1 'polypeptide(L)'
;MPVVPPMVSAATGALLVPHAPAGQSRLALLLGCYAMLGLGMVAALLVLAMIYGRLVHHEAPTGAVVPTVWIGVGALGQSVTALGALAAVAPSALPAPYARGTEVFALLGGVVVWGFTMLWAALATGLTVRTIRAGLPFAPTWWAFIFPVGACVTATSALAARTGSEMFDWLAVAFYGLLVIAWVVVTGHSLRHAARHLLLDPAGNMS
;
A
#
# COMPACT_ATOMS: atom_id res chain seq x y z
N MET A 1 4.91 5.56 11.04
CA MET A 1 3.96 5.05 10.01
C MET A 1 2.57 4.77 10.61
N PRO A 2 1.89 5.72 11.29
CA PRO A 2 0.59 5.41 11.94
C PRO A 2 -0.63 5.46 11.00
N VAL A 3 -0.46 5.89 9.73
CA VAL A 3 -1.60 6.17 8.83
C VAL A 3 -2.09 4.96 8.02
N VAL A 4 -1.22 3.98 7.80
CA VAL A 4 -1.51 2.76 7.00
C VAL A 4 -2.14 1.64 7.84
N PRO A 5 -1.73 1.37 9.10
CA PRO A 5 -2.26 0.27 9.88
C PRO A 5 -3.79 0.22 9.98
N PRO A 6 -4.52 1.35 10.16
CA PRO A 6 -5.99 1.31 10.14
C PRO A 6 -6.57 0.74 8.83
N MET A 7 -6.00 1.09 7.67
CA MET A 7 -6.47 0.56 6.39
C MET A 7 -6.14 -0.94 6.22
N VAL A 8 -5.01 -1.38 6.74
CA VAL A 8 -4.64 -2.80 6.75
C VAL A 8 -5.59 -3.58 7.66
N SER A 9 -5.92 -3.04 8.85
CA SER A 9 -6.94 -3.59 9.73
C SER A 9 -8.31 -3.63 9.07
N ALA A 10 -8.68 -2.63 8.26
CA ALA A 10 -9.92 -2.65 7.51
C ALA A 10 -9.97 -3.78 6.46
N ALA A 11 -8.91 -3.93 5.66
CA ALA A 11 -8.83 -4.98 4.64
C ALA A 11 -8.78 -6.39 5.22
N THR A 12 -7.98 -6.59 6.27
CA THR A 12 -7.85 -7.88 6.95
C THR A 12 -9.08 -8.20 7.81
N GLY A 13 -9.65 -7.20 8.47
CA GLY A 13 -10.90 -7.31 9.23
C GLY A 13 -12.09 -7.69 8.35
N ALA A 14 -12.13 -7.25 7.10
CA ALA A 14 -13.14 -7.69 6.13
C ALA A 14 -13.17 -9.23 5.97
N LEU A 15 -12.01 -9.89 6.00
CA LEU A 15 -11.92 -11.36 5.91
C LEU A 15 -12.54 -12.08 7.13
N LEU A 16 -12.64 -11.39 8.26
CA LEU A 16 -13.24 -11.91 9.49
C LEU A 16 -14.76 -11.70 9.54
N VAL A 17 -15.31 -10.77 8.75
CA VAL A 17 -16.76 -10.44 8.75
C VAL A 17 -17.65 -11.68 8.54
N PRO A 18 -17.39 -12.56 7.55
CA PRO A 18 -18.24 -13.74 7.34
C PRO A 18 -18.24 -14.72 8.52
N HIS A 19 -17.16 -14.71 9.32
CA HIS A 19 -16.96 -15.61 10.46
C HIS A 19 -17.59 -15.07 11.76
N ALA A 20 -17.99 -13.79 11.79
CA ALA A 20 -18.69 -13.21 12.93
C ALA A 20 -20.14 -13.72 13.02
N PRO A 21 -20.71 -13.86 14.24
CA PRO A 21 -22.11 -14.23 14.42
C PRO A 21 -23.05 -13.30 13.65
N ALA A 22 -24.08 -13.85 13.01
CA ALA A 22 -25.04 -13.06 12.26
C ALA A 22 -25.76 -12.04 13.16
N GLY A 23 -26.11 -10.89 12.59
CA GLY A 23 -26.78 -9.79 13.31
C GLY A 23 -25.82 -8.65 13.68
N GLN A 24 -25.96 -8.11 14.88
CA GLN A 24 -25.34 -6.85 15.28
C GLN A 24 -23.81 -6.92 15.38
N SER A 25 -23.22 -8.04 15.81
CA SER A 25 -21.77 -8.18 15.93
C SER A 25 -21.08 -8.16 14.56
N ARG A 26 -21.60 -8.89 13.58
CA ARG A 26 -21.12 -8.85 12.19
C ARG A 26 -21.26 -7.45 11.57
N LEU A 27 -22.41 -6.81 11.77
CA LEU A 27 -22.64 -5.45 11.30
C LEU A 27 -21.64 -4.46 11.93
N ALA A 28 -21.47 -4.51 13.26
CA ALA A 28 -20.53 -3.66 13.99
C ALA A 28 -19.09 -3.86 13.51
N LEU A 29 -18.67 -5.11 13.27
CA LEU A 29 -17.35 -5.40 12.72
C LEU A 29 -17.16 -4.79 11.32
N LEU A 30 -18.14 -4.96 10.43
CA LEU A 30 -18.09 -4.36 9.09
C LEU A 30 -18.00 -2.83 9.16
N LEU A 31 -18.86 -2.18 9.96
CA LEU A 31 -18.88 -0.73 10.13
C LEU A 31 -17.58 -0.22 10.77
N GLY A 32 -17.04 -0.95 11.74
CA GLY A 32 -15.73 -0.67 12.34
C GLY A 32 -14.60 -0.72 11.31
N CYS A 33 -14.63 -1.68 10.39
CA CYS A 33 -13.65 -1.74 9.29
C CYS A 33 -13.80 -0.54 8.33
N TYR A 34 -15.02 -0.13 8.00
CA TYR A 34 -15.23 1.11 7.23
C TYR A 34 -14.73 2.35 7.96
N ALA A 35 -14.92 2.44 9.28
CA ALA A 35 -14.41 3.54 10.09
C ALA A 35 -12.87 3.57 10.09
N MET A 36 -12.20 2.42 10.19
CA MET A 36 -10.75 2.32 10.10
C MET A 36 -10.20 2.69 8.73
N LEU A 37 -10.90 2.29 7.65
CA LEU A 37 -10.60 2.74 6.29
C LEU A 37 -10.69 4.27 6.18
N GLY A 38 -11.78 4.87 6.67
CA GLY A 38 -11.98 6.32 6.66
C GLY A 38 -10.91 7.07 7.46
N LEU A 39 -10.61 6.61 8.68
CA LEU A 39 -9.57 7.17 9.53
C LEU A 39 -8.20 7.14 8.83
N GLY A 40 -7.83 5.98 8.28
CA GLY A 40 -6.60 5.82 7.53
C GLY A 40 -6.55 6.75 6.32
N MET A 41 -7.65 6.84 5.55
CA MET A 41 -7.71 7.66 4.33
C MET A 41 -7.52 9.15 4.64
N VAL A 42 -8.21 9.67 5.65
CA VAL A 42 -8.07 11.06 6.07
C VAL A 42 -6.63 11.34 6.54
N ALA A 43 -6.07 10.45 7.38
CA ALA A 43 -4.70 10.60 7.85
C ALA A 43 -3.67 10.54 6.70
N ALA A 44 -3.89 9.66 5.72
CA ALA A 44 -3.07 9.58 4.52
C ALA A 44 -3.14 10.87 3.72
N LEU A 45 -4.33 11.40 3.43
CA LEU A 45 -4.50 12.65 2.68
C LEU A 45 -3.81 13.84 3.36
N LEU A 46 -3.90 13.96 4.69
CA LEU A 46 -3.18 15.00 5.44
C LEU A 46 -1.65 14.86 5.28
N VAL A 47 -1.13 13.64 5.37
CA VAL A 47 0.30 13.37 5.15
C VAL A 47 0.72 13.67 3.72
N LEU A 48 -0.07 13.26 2.72
CA LEU A 48 0.24 13.54 1.31
C LEU A 48 0.22 15.05 1.04
N ALA A 49 -0.74 15.80 1.61
CA ALA A 49 -0.78 17.25 1.48
C ALA A 49 0.49 17.91 2.05
N MET A 50 0.96 17.47 3.22
CA MET A 50 2.21 17.95 3.81
C MET A 50 3.45 17.58 2.96
N ILE A 51 3.52 16.33 2.46
CA ILE A 51 4.62 15.89 1.59
C ILE A 51 4.60 16.69 0.29
N TYR A 52 3.44 16.88 -0.31
CA TYR A 52 3.28 17.66 -1.53
C TYR A 52 3.70 19.12 -1.32
N GLY A 53 3.22 19.77 -0.26
CA GLY A 53 3.62 21.13 0.08
C GLY A 53 5.14 21.25 0.28
N ARG A 54 5.76 20.26 0.92
CA ARG A 54 7.23 20.20 1.06
C ARG A 54 7.92 20.06 -0.31
N LEU A 55 7.43 19.18 -1.18
CA LEU A 55 8.00 18.96 -2.51
C LEU A 55 7.91 20.18 -3.42
N VAL A 56 6.88 21.01 -3.25
CA VAL A 56 6.69 22.24 -4.03
C VAL A 56 7.55 23.39 -3.49
N HIS A 57 7.68 23.52 -2.17
CA HIS A 57 8.33 24.69 -1.55
C HIS A 57 9.79 24.49 -1.15
N HIS A 58 10.28 23.24 -1.10
CA HIS A 58 11.64 22.92 -0.69
C HIS A 58 12.34 22.06 -1.72
N GLU A 59 13.66 21.93 -1.61
CA GLU A 59 14.43 21.05 -2.46
C GLU A 59 13.92 19.60 -2.40
N ALA A 60 13.90 18.95 -3.56
CA ALA A 60 13.44 17.58 -3.68
C ALA A 60 14.25 16.65 -2.75
N PRO A 61 13.59 15.72 -2.01
CA PRO A 61 14.25 14.87 -1.02
C PRO A 61 15.38 14.07 -1.64
N THR A 62 16.51 14.02 -0.95
CA THR A 62 17.68 13.20 -1.29
C THR A 62 17.99 12.21 -0.16
N GLY A 63 18.70 11.12 -0.47
CA GLY A 63 19.13 10.20 0.58
C GLY A 63 17.99 9.41 1.25
N ALA A 64 18.08 9.29 2.57
CA ALA A 64 17.27 8.40 3.40
C ALA A 64 15.78 8.80 3.52
N VAL A 65 15.40 9.99 3.06
CA VAL A 65 13.99 10.47 3.11
C VAL A 65 13.17 10.07 1.89
N VAL A 66 13.78 9.58 0.81
CA VAL A 66 13.06 9.14 -0.40
C VAL A 66 11.97 8.08 -0.14
N PRO A 67 12.20 7.05 0.72
CA PRO A 67 11.15 6.09 1.07
C PRO A 67 9.90 6.72 1.68
N THR A 68 9.98 7.92 2.27
CA THR A 68 8.81 8.60 2.84
C THR A 68 7.77 9.00 1.80
N VAL A 69 8.20 9.25 0.55
CA VAL A 69 7.28 9.57 -0.55
C VAL A 69 6.45 8.35 -0.94
N TRP A 70 7.03 7.15 -0.82
CA TRP A 70 6.35 5.89 -1.14
C TRP A 70 5.28 5.48 -0.13
N ILE A 71 5.27 6.07 1.07
CA ILE A 71 4.20 5.87 2.05
C ILE A 71 2.84 6.21 1.43
N GLY A 72 2.79 7.27 0.62
CA GLY A 72 1.55 7.68 -0.03
C GLY A 72 1.04 6.67 -1.05
N VAL A 73 1.95 6.05 -1.83
CA VAL A 73 1.59 4.97 -2.76
C VAL A 73 0.96 3.80 -2.00
N GLY A 74 1.61 3.38 -0.91
CA GLY A 74 1.12 2.28 -0.09
C GLY A 74 -0.23 2.55 0.56
N ALA A 75 -0.42 3.74 1.14
CA ALA A 75 -1.70 4.12 1.75
C ALA A 75 -2.83 4.18 0.72
N LEU A 76 -2.61 4.83 -0.43
CA LEU A 76 -3.63 4.94 -1.47
C LEU A 76 -3.98 3.57 -2.07
N GLY A 77 -2.99 2.74 -2.41
CA GLY A 77 -3.24 1.38 -2.91
C GLY A 77 -3.94 0.49 -1.87
N GLN A 78 -3.55 0.59 -0.60
CA GLN A 78 -4.18 -0.16 0.48
C GLN A 78 -5.65 0.23 0.66
N SER A 79 -5.99 1.51 0.48
CA SER A 79 -7.38 1.96 0.55
C SER A 79 -8.27 1.37 -0.54
N VAL A 80 -7.77 1.25 -1.78
CA VAL A 80 -8.48 0.59 -2.89
C VAL A 80 -8.67 -0.90 -2.60
N THR A 81 -7.63 -1.54 -2.07
CA THR A 81 -7.69 -2.95 -1.65
C THR A 81 -8.74 -3.16 -0.56
N ALA A 82 -8.76 -2.30 0.46
CA ALA A 82 -9.73 -2.36 1.56
C ALA A 82 -11.17 -2.13 1.07
N LEU A 83 -11.39 -1.16 0.17
CA LEU A 83 -12.70 -0.94 -0.46
C LEU A 83 -13.18 -2.21 -1.18
N GLY A 84 -12.29 -2.83 -1.96
CA GLY A 84 -12.58 -4.08 -2.66
C GLY A 84 -12.95 -5.22 -1.71
N ALA A 85 -12.17 -5.41 -0.64
CA ALA A 85 -12.42 -6.45 0.35
C ALA A 85 -13.72 -6.24 1.12
N LEU A 86 -14.00 -5.01 1.56
CA LEU A 86 -15.23 -4.68 2.30
C LEU A 86 -16.48 -4.85 1.46
N ALA A 87 -16.45 -4.42 0.20
CA ALA A 87 -17.58 -4.58 -0.70
C ALA A 87 -17.86 -6.05 -1.05
N ALA A 88 -16.85 -6.93 -1.01
CA ALA A 88 -17.07 -8.37 -1.24
C ALA A 88 -17.84 -9.05 -0.08
N VAL A 89 -17.68 -8.55 1.16
CA VAL A 89 -18.32 -9.12 2.35
C VAL A 89 -19.55 -8.35 2.82
N ALA A 90 -19.77 -7.14 2.31
CA ALA A 90 -20.92 -6.29 2.63
C ALA A 90 -22.28 -6.99 2.51
N PRO A 91 -22.57 -7.84 1.50
CA PRO A 91 -23.84 -8.56 1.40
C PRO A 91 -24.15 -9.47 2.59
N SER A 92 -23.12 -9.90 3.36
CA SER A 92 -23.30 -10.75 4.53
C SER A 92 -23.81 -10.01 5.78
N ALA A 93 -23.81 -8.68 5.76
CA ALA A 93 -24.10 -7.83 6.92
C ALA A 93 -25.01 -6.63 6.61
N LEU A 94 -25.04 -6.14 5.37
CA LEU A 94 -25.87 -5.02 4.94
C LEU A 94 -27.03 -5.53 4.07
N PRO A 95 -28.25 -5.03 4.27
CA PRO A 95 -29.36 -5.30 3.37
C PRO A 95 -29.19 -4.55 2.04
N ALA A 96 -29.94 -4.97 1.02
CA ALA A 96 -30.17 -4.12 -0.14
C ALA A 96 -30.92 -2.83 0.28
N PRO A 97 -30.62 -1.66 -0.31
CA PRO A 97 -29.72 -1.43 -1.44
C PRO A 97 -28.25 -1.19 -1.04
N TYR A 98 -27.93 -1.09 0.25
CA TYR A 98 -26.61 -0.66 0.72
C TYR A 98 -25.48 -1.60 0.30
N ALA A 99 -25.70 -2.92 0.33
CA ALA A 99 -24.71 -3.89 -0.15
C ALA A 99 -24.29 -3.63 -1.60
N ARG A 100 -25.25 -3.41 -2.52
CA ARG A 100 -24.97 -3.04 -3.91
C ARG A 100 -24.28 -1.68 -4.02
N GLY A 101 -24.67 -0.73 -3.16
CA GLY A 101 -24.00 0.57 -3.07
C GLY A 101 -22.50 0.43 -2.76
N THR A 102 -22.11 -0.51 -1.90
CA THR A 102 -20.70 -0.75 -1.60
C THR A 102 -19.90 -1.27 -2.80
N GLU A 103 -20.49 -2.11 -3.65
CA GLU A 103 -19.84 -2.62 -4.86
C GLU A 103 -19.58 -1.49 -5.87
N VAL A 104 -20.58 -0.65 -6.10
CA VAL A 104 -20.47 0.53 -6.98
C VAL A 104 -19.43 1.50 -6.44
N PHE A 105 -19.44 1.76 -5.12
CA PHE A 105 -18.48 2.65 -4.49
C PHE A 105 -17.05 2.09 -4.53
N ALA A 106 -16.87 0.79 -4.30
CA ALA A 106 -15.56 0.15 -4.38
C ALA A 106 -14.99 0.20 -5.81
N LEU A 107 -15.83 0.11 -6.83
CA LEU A 107 -15.42 0.27 -8.22
C LEU A 107 -15.08 1.74 -8.54
N LEU A 108 -16.05 2.65 -8.46
CA LEU A 108 -15.87 4.04 -8.91
C LEU A 108 -14.90 4.80 -8.01
N GLY A 109 -15.07 4.69 -6.69
CA GLY A 109 -14.13 5.25 -5.72
C GLY A 109 -12.75 4.61 -5.82
N GLY A 110 -12.69 3.29 -6.05
CA GLY A 110 -11.44 2.57 -6.26
C GLY A 110 -10.67 3.07 -7.48
N VAL A 111 -11.33 3.27 -8.62
CA VAL A 111 -10.70 3.79 -9.85
C VAL A 111 -10.17 5.21 -9.63
N VAL A 112 -10.93 6.08 -8.98
CA VAL A 112 -10.51 7.46 -8.67
C VAL A 112 -9.25 7.47 -7.81
N VAL A 113 -9.24 6.70 -6.72
CA VAL A 113 -8.09 6.63 -5.81
C VAL A 113 -6.91 5.93 -6.48
N TRP A 114 -7.15 4.89 -7.27
CA TRP A 114 -6.11 4.19 -8.03
C TRP A 114 -5.44 5.12 -9.03
N GLY A 115 -6.19 5.95 -9.76
CA GLY A 115 -5.62 6.94 -10.69
C GLY A 115 -4.67 7.90 -9.98
N PHE A 116 -5.06 8.39 -8.79
CA PHE A 116 -4.18 9.22 -7.96
C PHE A 116 -2.98 8.43 -7.41
N THR A 117 -3.16 7.15 -7.09
CA THR A 117 -2.08 6.24 -6.69
C THR A 117 -1.02 6.13 -7.80
N MET A 118 -1.44 6.00 -9.07
CA MET A 118 -0.53 5.90 -10.21
C MET A 118 0.27 7.19 -10.43
N LEU A 119 -0.39 8.35 -10.33
CA LEU A 119 0.29 9.66 -10.36
C LEU A 119 1.37 9.74 -9.27
N TRP A 120 1.00 9.39 -8.03
CA TRP A 120 1.91 9.46 -6.90
C TRP A 120 3.05 8.43 -7.02
N ALA A 121 2.77 7.24 -7.56
CA ALA A 121 3.78 6.22 -7.84
C ALA A 121 4.78 6.68 -8.91
N ALA A 122 4.33 7.36 -9.96
CA ALA A 122 5.22 7.95 -10.96
C ALA A 122 6.16 9.00 -10.36
N LEU A 123 5.63 9.88 -9.50
CA LEU A 123 6.42 10.88 -8.78
C LEU A 123 7.46 10.22 -7.86
N ALA A 124 7.03 9.25 -7.04
CA ALA A 124 7.89 8.53 -6.11
C ALA A 124 9.00 7.76 -6.85
N THR A 125 8.66 7.14 -7.98
CA THR A 125 9.61 6.44 -8.85
C THR A 125 10.62 7.42 -9.46
N GLY A 126 10.18 8.55 -10.00
CA GLY A 126 11.06 9.57 -10.57
C GLY A 126 12.09 10.10 -9.56
N LEU A 127 11.64 10.40 -8.34
CA LEU A 127 12.54 10.80 -7.25
C LEU A 127 13.54 9.70 -6.88
N THR A 128 13.09 8.45 -6.84
CA THR A 128 13.92 7.29 -6.50
C THR A 128 14.98 7.02 -7.57
N VAL A 129 14.60 7.07 -8.84
CA VAL A 129 15.54 6.92 -9.97
C VAL A 129 16.56 8.06 -9.96
N ARG A 130 16.13 9.30 -9.71
CA ARG A 130 17.02 10.46 -9.59
C ARG A 130 18.06 10.27 -8.49
N THR A 131 17.64 9.81 -7.30
CA THR A 131 18.57 9.61 -6.18
C THR A 131 19.49 8.41 -6.38
N ILE A 132 19.01 7.32 -6.96
CA ILE A 132 19.87 6.18 -7.34
C ILE A 132 20.94 6.61 -8.33
N ARG A 133 20.59 7.39 -9.36
CA ARG A 133 21.54 7.94 -10.35
C ARG A 133 22.58 8.89 -9.72
N ALA A 134 22.25 9.51 -8.59
CA ALA A 134 23.17 10.36 -7.83
C ALA A 134 24.11 9.58 -6.90
N GLY A 135 24.13 8.24 -6.96
CA GLY A 135 25.07 7.40 -6.21
C GLY A 135 24.57 6.97 -4.84
N LEU A 136 23.25 6.79 -4.66
CA LEU A 136 22.69 6.32 -3.39
C LEU A 136 23.28 4.95 -3.00
N PRO A 137 24.02 4.82 -1.88
CA PRO A 137 24.45 3.51 -1.41
C PRO A 137 23.24 2.67 -0.99
N PHE A 138 23.36 1.35 -1.11
CA PHE A 138 22.36 0.44 -0.59
C PHE A 138 22.13 0.70 0.90
N ALA A 139 20.86 0.74 1.31
CA ALA A 139 20.46 0.83 2.71
C ALA A 139 19.35 -0.19 3.00
N PRO A 140 19.29 -0.77 4.21
CA PRO A 140 18.20 -1.66 4.62
C PRO A 140 16.81 -1.06 4.46
N THR A 141 16.70 0.28 4.44
CA THR A 141 15.46 1.02 4.19
C THR A 141 14.83 0.73 2.83
N TRP A 142 15.53 0.10 1.88
CA TRP A 142 14.97 -0.32 0.59
C TRP A 142 13.85 -1.36 0.74
N TRP A 143 13.78 -2.09 1.86
CA TRP A 143 12.63 -2.94 2.18
C TRP A 143 11.31 -2.16 2.25
N ALA A 144 11.35 -0.85 2.49
CA ALA A 144 10.16 -0.01 2.53
C ALA A 144 9.44 0.12 1.18
N PHE A 145 10.07 -0.24 0.04
CA PHE A 145 9.42 -0.22 -1.27
C PHE A 145 8.50 -1.42 -1.51
N ILE A 146 8.70 -2.52 -0.80
CA ILE A 146 7.96 -3.77 -1.02
C ILE A 146 6.47 -3.59 -0.71
N PHE A 147 6.15 -2.99 0.45
CA PHE A 147 4.75 -2.78 0.84
C PHE A 147 3.97 -1.89 -0.15
N PRO A 148 4.45 -0.70 -0.55
CA PRO A 148 3.76 0.14 -1.51
C PRO A 148 3.55 -0.49 -2.88
N VAL A 149 4.55 -1.20 -3.41
CA VAL A 149 4.40 -1.91 -4.68
C VAL A 149 3.40 -3.06 -4.54
N GLY A 150 3.43 -3.80 -3.42
CA GLY A 150 2.43 -4.81 -3.10
C GLY A 150 1.01 -4.24 -3.04
N ALA A 151 0.83 -3.06 -2.44
CA ALA A 151 -0.46 -2.37 -2.41
C ALA A 151 -0.96 -1.98 -3.80
N CYS A 152 -0.06 -1.61 -4.74
CA CYS A 152 -0.43 -1.40 -6.15
C CYS A 152 -0.91 -2.70 -6.80
N VAL A 153 -0.25 -3.83 -6.54
CA VAL A 153 -0.67 -5.15 -7.06
C VAL A 153 -2.09 -5.47 -6.59
N THR A 154 -2.34 -5.41 -5.27
CA THR A 154 -3.63 -5.80 -4.70
C THR A 154 -4.74 -4.82 -5.09
N ALA A 155 -4.45 -3.51 -5.15
CA ALA A 155 -5.40 -2.50 -5.61
C ALA A 155 -5.83 -2.75 -7.05
N THR A 156 -4.85 -2.97 -7.94
CA THR A 156 -5.11 -3.19 -9.37
C THR A 156 -5.83 -4.52 -9.59
N SER A 157 -5.45 -5.57 -8.86
CA SER A 157 -6.14 -6.88 -8.91
C SER A 157 -7.59 -6.79 -8.43
N ALA A 158 -7.86 -6.00 -7.38
CA ALA A 158 -9.22 -5.78 -6.89
C ALA A 158 -10.10 -5.06 -7.92
N LEU A 159 -9.54 -4.12 -8.68
CA LEU A 159 -10.25 -3.46 -9.79
C LEU A 159 -10.44 -4.39 -10.98
N ALA A 160 -9.44 -5.21 -11.31
CA ALA A 160 -9.52 -6.19 -12.38
C ALA A 160 -10.68 -7.18 -12.13
N ALA A 161 -10.72 -7.77 -10.93
CA ALA A 161 -11.78 -8.71 -10.53
C ALA A 161 -13.19 -8.10 -10.57
N ARG A 162 -13.33 -6.78 -10.42
CA ARG A 162 -14.62 -6.08 -10.44
C ARG A 162 -15.04 -5.59 -11.82
N THR A 163 -14.07 -5.30 -12.69
CA THR A 163 -14.33 -4.75 -14.03
C THR A 163 -14.32 -5.81 -15.12
N GLY A 164 -13.62 -6.92 -14.90
CA GLY A 164 -13.29 -7.89 -15.96
C GLY A 164 -12.37 -7.29 -17.03
N SER A 165 -11.64 -6.21 -16.71
CA SER A 165 -10.82 -5.49 -17.69
C SER A 165 -9.43 -6.10 -17.81
N GLU A 166 -9.09 -6.56 -19.02
CA GLU A 166 -7.73 -7.06 -19.34
C GLU A 166 -6.64 -6.00 -19.07
N MET A 167 -6.97 -4.71 -19.19
CA MET A 167 -6.04 -3.62 -18.86
C MET A 167 -5.58 -3.71 -17.40
N PHE A 168 -6.52 -3.89 -16.47
CA PHE A 168 -6.18 -4.01 -15.05
C PHE A 168 -5.48 -5.34 -14.73
N ASP A 169 -5.82 -6.42 -15.42
CA ASP A 169 -5.10 -7.70 -15.28
C ASP A 169 -3.62 -7.57 -15.66
N TRP A 170 -3.33 -7.04 -16.85
CA TRP A 170 -1.95 -6.86 -17.31
C TRP A 170 -1.16 -5.88 -16.42
N LEU A 171 -1.80 -4.82 -15.94
CA LEU A 171 -1.16 -3.90 -14.99
C LEU A 171 -0.87 -4.57 -13.65
N ALA A 172 -1.76 -5.42 -13.14
CA ALA A 172 -1.54 -6.17 -11.91
C ALA A 172 -0.35 -7.13 -12.06
N VAL A 173 -0.26 -7.85 -13.19
CA VAL A 173 0.88 -8.72 -13.52
C VAL A 173 2.18 -7.92 -13.61
N ALA A 174 2.16 -6.76 -14.27
CA ALA A 174 3.34 -5.90 -14.39
C ALA A 174 3.83 -5.41 -13.01
N PHE A 175 2.93 -4.93 -12.14
CA PHE A 175 3.28 -4.54 -10.78
C PHE A 175 3.80 -5.72 -9.96
N TYR A 176 3.25 -6.92 -10.16
CA TYR A 176 3.71 -8.12 -9.48
C TYR A 176 5.14 -8.51 -9.93
N GLY A 177 5.43 -8.42 -11.22
CA GLY A 177 6.79 -8.61 -11.74
C GLY A 177 7.78 -7.61 -11.13
N LEU A 178 7.40 -6.33 -11.04
CA LEU A 178 8.19 -5.29 -10.38
C LEU A 178 8.42 -5.59 -8.89
N LEU A 179 7.40 -6.09 -8.19
CA LEU A 179 7.51 -6.50 -6.79
C LEU A 179 8.52 -7.62 -6.60
N VAL A 180 8.46 -8.67 -7.44
CA VAL A 180 9.39 -9.80 -7.39
C VAL A 180 10.82 -9.34 -7.65
N ILE A 181 11.02 -8.47 -8.66
CA ILE A 181 12.34 -7.89 -8.96
C ILE A 181 12.85 -7.10 -7.75
N ALA A 182 12.04 -6.21 -7.18
CA ALA A 182 12.41 -5.44 -6.01
C ALA A 182 12.81 -6.35 -4.84
N TRP A 183 12.05 -7.42 -4.61
CA TRP A 183 12.33 -8.40 -3.56
C TRP A 183 13.68 -9.11 -3.78
N VAL A 184 13.94 -9.61 -4.99
CA VAL A 184 15.22 -10.28 -5.34
C VAL A 184 16.41 -9.34 -5.17
N VAL A 185 16.29 -8.09 -5.65
CA VAL A 185 17.36 -7.09 -5.55
C VAL A 185 17.66 -6.77 -4.08
N VAL A 186 16.63 -6.43 -3.30
CA VAL A 186 16.81 -6.03 -1.90
C VAL A 186 17.36 -7.20 -1.08
N THR A 187 16.83 -8.41 -1.23
CA THR A 187 17.34 -9.61 -0.55
C THR A 187 18.79 -9.88 -0.93
N GLY A 188 19.14 -9.83 -2.22
CA GLY A 188 20.51 -10.05 -2.67
C GLY A 188 21.50 -9.02 -2.12
N HIS A 189 21.09 -7.76 -1.96
CA HIS A 189 21.93 -6.75 -1.31
C HIS A 189 22.00 -6.92 0.21
N SER A 190 20.88 -7.26 0.88
CA SER A 190 20.84 -7.56 2.32
C SER A 190 21.75 -8.74 2.67
N LEU A 191 21.70 -9.83 1.91
CA LEU A 191 22.58 -10.99 2.13
C LEU A 191 24.06 -10.65 1.94
N ARG A 192 24.40 -9.89 0.89
CA ARG A 192 25.78 -9.42 0.67
C ARG A 192 26.27 -8.50 1.79
N HIS A 193 25.41 -7.64 2.30
CA HIS A 193 25.72 -6.76 3.43
C HIS A 193 25.93 -7.57 4.71
N ALA A 194 25.02 -8.48 5.04
CA ALA A 194 25.14 -9.36 6.20
C ALA A 194 26.39 -10.24 6.15
N ALA A 195 26.69 -10.85 5.00
CA ALA A 195 27.91 -11.65 4.81
C ALA A 195 29.20 -10.84 5.04
N ARG A 196 29.25 -9.58 4.57
CA ARG A 196 30.40 -8.70 4.80
C ARG A 196 30.58 -8.33 6.27
N HIS A 197 29.49 -8.13 7.02
CA HIS A 197 29.57 -7.85 8.46
C HIS A 197 29.93 -9.08 9.29
N LEU A 198 29.43 -10.27 8.93
CA LEU A 198 29.79 -11.54 9.58
C LEU A 198 31.24 -11.95 9.31
N LEU A 199 31.82 -11.54 8.18
CA LEU A 199 33.23 -11.80 7.85
C LEU A 199 34.20 -10.79 8.49
N LEU A 200 33.72 -9.64 8.97
CA LEU A 200 34.52 -8.58 9.59
C LEU A 200 34.44 -8.55 11.13
N ASP A 201 33.43 -9.19 11.74
CA ASP A 201 33.33 -9.43 13.19
C ASP A 201 33.25 -10.94 13.51
N PRO A 202 34.37 -11.70 13.56
CA PRO A 202 34.37 -13.09 14.00
C PRO A 202 34.30 -13.22 15.54
N ALA A 203 34.47 -12.13 16.29
CA ALA A 203 34.53 -12.13 17.74
C ALA A 203 33.57 -11.09 18.31
N GLY A 204 32.49 -11.56 18.93
CA GLY A 204 31.76 -10.76 19.89
C GLY A 204 32.68 -10.43 21.06
N ASN A 205 33.25 -9.22 21.08
CA ASN A 205 33.75 -8.65 22.32
C ASN A 205 32.53 -8.22 23.14
N MET A 206 32.00 -9.17 23.90
CA MET A 206 31.33 -8.87 25.17
C MET A 206 32.42 -8.40 26.14
N SER A 207 32.56 -7.10 26.30
CA SER A 207 33.18 -6.45 27.46
C SER A 207 32.42 -5.18 27.77
#